data_AF-A0A6M8HRI0-F1
#
_entry.id   AF-A0A6M8HRI0-F1
#
_cell.length_a   1.000
_cell.length_b   1.000
_cell.length_c   1.000
_cell.angle_alpha   90.00
_cell.angle_beta   90.00
_cell.angle_gamma   90.00
#
_symmetry.space_group_name_H-M   'P 1'
#
loop_
_entity.id
_entity.type
_entity.pdbx_description
1 polymer ?
#
loop_
_entity_poly.entity_id
_entity_poly.type
_entity_poly.pdbx_seq_one_letter_code
_entity_poly.pdbx_strand_id
1 'polypeptide(L)'
;MSARSSNRHPASGAGLPVWKLEDAKSRFSELVRLARERGPQRVTVRGQDAVVVLSAADYAHLAPVAAKPTLAALFGDSPFARMDSFDEKPVREHASFREPLEF
;
A
#
# COMPACT_ATOMS: atom_id res chain seq x y z
N MET A 1 -1.49 -32.29 22.70
CA MET A 1 -2.47 -31.20 22.93
C MET A 1 -1.94 -29.94 22.25
N SER A 2 -2.42 -29.65 21.05
CA SER A 2 -1.95 -28.52 20.22
C SER A 2 -2.62 -27.22 20.68
N ALA A 3 -1.82 -26.25 21.15
CA ALA A 3 -2.29 -24.88 21.33
C ALA A 3 -2.10 -24.11 20.02
N ARG A 4 -3.23 -23.65 19.49
CA ARG A 4 -3.40 -23.02 18.19
C ARG A 4 -2.66 -21.69 18.14
N SER A 5 -1.75 -21.57 17.17
CA SER A 5 -0.98 -20.37 16.85
C SER A 5 -1.91 -19.16 16.67
N SER A 6 -1.78 -18.15 17.54
CA SER A 6 -2.42 -16.86 17.33
C SER A 6 -1.54 -16.04 16.39
N ASN A 7 -1.79 -16.22 15.10
CA ASN A 7 -1.11 -15.52 14.03
C ASN A 7 -1.57 -14.06 14.01
N ARG A 8 -1.04 -13.23 14.91
CA ARG A 8 -1.14 -11.77 14.79
C ARG A 8 -0.21 -11.36 13.65
N HIS A 9 -0.75 -11.20 12.45
CA HIS A 9 -0.06 -10.49 11.38
C HIS A 9 0.05 -9.01 11.76
N PRO A 10 1.26 -8.47 12.04
CA PRO A 10 1.43 -7.03 12.06
C PRO A 10 1.25 -6.54 10.63
N ALA A 11 0.20 -5.76 10.38
CA ALA A 11 0.03 -5.08 9.10
C ALA A 11 1.23 -4.14 8.89
N SER A 12 2.03 -4.46 7.88
CA SER A 12 3.26 -3.77 7.49
C SER A 12 3.04 -2.27 7.29
N GLY A 13 3.68 -1.49 8.16
CA GLY A 13 3.85 -0.05 8.07
C GLY A 13 4.53 0.40 9.35
N ALA A 14 5.74 0.93 9.26
CA ALA A 14 6.49 1.45 10.41
C ALA A 14 5.56 2.29 11.31
N GLY A 15 5.54 1.95 12.61
CA GLY A 15 4.45 2.30 13.54
C GLY A 15 3.96 3.73 13.43
N LEU A 16 2.79 3.92 12.81
CA LEU A 16 2.09 5.19 12.83
C LEU A 16 1.82 5.57 14.29
N PRO A 17 2.03 6.83 14.70
CA PRO A 17 1.68 7.27 16.04
C PRO A 17 0.20 6.98 16.33
N VAL A 18 -0.05 6.27 17.43
CA VAL A 18 -1.39 5.81 17.81
C VAL A 18 -1.97 6.69 18.91
N TRP A 19 -3.12 7.29 18.61
CA TRP A 19 -3.90 8.11 19.53
C TRP A 19 -5.09 7.31 20.05
N LYS A 20 -5.36 7.36 21.36
CA LYS A 20 -6.69 6.99 21.85
C LYS A 20 -7.66 8.09 21.46
N LEU A 21 -8.92 7.74 21.20
CA LEU A 21 -9.94 8.73 20.81
C LEU A 21 -10.08 9.87 21.84
N GLU A 22 -9.90 9.59 23.12
CA GLU A 22 -9.95 10.59 24.20
C GLU A 22 -8.82 11.63 24.07
N ASP A 23 -7.59 11.16 23.84
CA ASP A 23 -6.42 12.03 23.61
C ASP A 23 -6.57 12.83 22.30
N ALA A 24 -7.10 12.21 21.26
CA ALA A 24 -7.37 12.86 19.98
C ALA A 24 -8.40 14.00 20.12
N LYS A 25 -9.42 13.83 20.97
CA LYS A 25 -10.42 14.88 21.25
C LYS A 25 -9.82 16.04 22.04
N SER A 26 -9.03 15.76 23.07
CA SER A 26 -8.46 16.81 23.93
C SER A 26 -7.34 17.59 23.23
N ARG A 27 -6.64 16.97 22.27
CA ARG A 27 -5.48 17.54 21.57
C ARG A 27 -5.66 17.58 20.06
N PHE A 28 -6.89 17.82 19.60
CA PHE A 28 -7.23 17.75 18.18
C PHE A 28 -6.38 18.68 17.30
N SER A 29 -6.07 19.90 17.77
CA SER A 29 -5.22 20.84 17.03
C SER A 29 -3.80 20.30 16.81
N GLU A 30 -3.24 19.58 17.79
CA GLU A 30 -1.92 18.95 17.66
C GLU A 30 -1.97 17.76 16.73
N LEU A 31 -3.01 16.92 16.83
CA LEU A 31 -3.24 15.81 15.93
C LEU A 31 -3.28 16.29 14.46
N VAL A 32 -4.01 17.37 14.19
CA VAL A 32 -4.10 17.98 12.85
C VAL A 32 -2.74 18.54 12.40
N ARG A 33 -2.00 19.21 13.28
CA ARG A 33 -0.66 19.71 12.96
C ARG A 33 0.28 18.56 12.58
N LEU A 34 0.30 17.48 13.37
CA LEU A 34 1.11 16.30 13.10
C LEU A 34 0.67 15.57 11.82
N ALA A 35 -0.63 15.49 11.56
CA ALA A 35 -1.16 14.95 10.30
C ALA A 35 -0.64 15.70 9.06
N ARG A 36 -0.43 17.02 9.19
CA ARG A 36 0.09 17.87 8.11
C ARG A 36 1.61 17.86 7.99
N GLU A 37 2.33 17.79 9.12
CA GLU A 37 3.79 17.95 9.14
C GLU A 37 4.57 16.63 9.16
N ARG A 38 4.00 15.61 9.80
CA ARG A 38 4.65 14.31 10.04
C ARG A 38 3.98 13.17 9.29
N GLY A 39 2.85 13.44 8.62
CA GLY A 39 2.09 12.46 7.88
C GLY A 39 1.01 11.76 8.72
N PRO A 40 0.49 10.61 8.27
CA PRO A 40 -0.73 10.00 8.80
C PRO A 40 -0.71 9.75 10.31
N GLN A 41 -1.84 10.03 10.99
CA GLN A 41 -2.00 9.78 12.42
C GLN A 41 -3.12 8.78 12.67
N ARG A 42 -2.86 7.71 13.44
CA ARG A 42 -3.85 6.65 13.67
C ARG A 42 -4.62 6.93 14.96
N VAL A 43 -5.94 6.78 14.93
CA VAL A 43 -6.80 6.93 16.10
C VAL A 43 -7.52 5.61 16.38
N THR A 44 -7.54 5.21 17.64
CA THR A 44 -8.14 3.96 18.13
C THR A 44 -9.30 4.23 19.07
N VAL A 45 -10.28 3.33 19.05
CA VAL A 45 -11.40 3.28 20.01
C VAL A 45 -11.33 1.94 20.73
N ARG A 46 -11.22 1.98 22.06
CA ARG A 46 -11.08 0.77 22.90
C ARG A 46 -9.92 -0.14 22.42
N GLY A 47 -8.82 0.46 21.98
CA GLY A 47 -7.64 -0.24 21.49
C GLY A 47 -7.78 -0.87 20.11
N GLN A 48 -8.90 -0.65 19.40
CA GLN A 48 -9.09 -1.08 18.02
C GLN A 48 -8.93 0.10 17.07
N ASP A 49 -8.31 -0.14 15.91
CA ASP A 49 -8.15 0.87 14.86
C ASP A 49 -9.51 1.37 14.41
N ALA A 50 -9.70 2.69 14.45
CA ALA A 50 -10.98 3.32 14.13
C ALA A 50 -10.88 4.23 12.90
N VAL A 51 -9.92 5.16 12.91
CA VAL A 51 -9.70 6.10 11.80
C VAL A 51 -8.22 6.44 11.63
N VAL A 52 -7.85 6.92 10.45
CA VAL A 52 -6.55 7.53 10.17
C VAL A 52 -6.79 8.97 9.70
N VAL A 53 -6.13 9.93 10.33
CA VAL A 53 -6.19 11.34 9.97
C VAL A 53 -5.02 11.67 9.04
N LEU A 54 -5.34 12.25 7.89
CA LEU A 54 -4.40 12.67 6.84
C LEU A 54 -4.53 14.17 6.62
N SER A 55 -3.49 14.79 6.07
CA SER A 55 -3.65 16.12 5.49
C SER A 55 -4.62 16.06 4.29
N ALA A 56 -5.34 17.16 4.03
CA ALA A 56 -6.24 17.22 2.88
C ALA A 56 -5.49 17.04 1.55
N ALA A 57 -4.24 17.50 1.47
CA ALA A 57 -3.38 17.33 0.30
C ALA A 57 -3.02 15.86 0.07
N ASP A 58 -2.56 15.14 1.11
CA ASP A 58 -2.25 13.72 1.01
C ASP A 58 -3.49 12.90 0.66
N TYR A 59 -4.63 13.24 1.27
CA TYR A 59 -5.90 12.62 0.91
C TYR A 59 -6.23 12.88 -0.56
N ALA A 60 -6.07 14.10 -1.09
CA ALA A 60 -6.37 14.40 -2.48
C ALA A 60 -5.48 13.61 -3.48
N HIS A 61 -4.22 13.33 -3.13
CA HIS A 61 -3.34 12.49 -3.96
C HIS A 61 -3.75 11.02 -3.95
N LEU A 62 -4.22 10.51 -2.80
CA LEU A 62 -4.62 9.12 -2.61
C LEU A 62 -6.05 8.84 -3.06
N ALA A 63 -6.93 9.84 -2.92
CA ALA A 63 -8.31 9.75 -3.32
C ALA A 63 -8.34 9.38 -4.81
N PRO A 64 -9.21 8.44 -5.21
CA PRO A 64 -9.44 8.17 -6.62
C PRO A 64 -9.96 9.44 -7.29
N VAL A 65 -9.06 10.21 -7.89
CA VAL A 65 -9.43 11.24 -8.86
C VAL A 65 -10.29 10.52 -9.90
N ALA A 66 -11.48 11.07 -10.17
CA ALA A 66 -12.52 10.54 -11.04
C ALA A 66 -12.01 9.46 -12.03
N ALA A 67 -12.47 8.23 -11.85
CA ALA A 67 -12.25 7.08 -12.74
C ALA A 67 -10.88 7.09 -13.45
N LYS A 68 -9.78 6.91 -12.70
CA LYS A 68 -8.51 6.57 -13.34
C LYS A 68 -8.75 5.35 -14.24
N PRO A 69 -8.39 5.41 -15.54
CA PRO A 69 -8.56 4.28 -16.43
C PRO A 69 -7.90 3.06 -15.82
N THR A 70 -8.54 1.90 -15.97
CA THR A 70 -7.92 0.65 -15.55
C THR A 70 -6.59 0.49 -16.27
N LEU A 71 -5.64 -0.25 -15.66
CA LEU A 71 -4.38 -0.53 -16.32
C LEU A 71 -4.59 -1.17 -17.70
N ALA A 72 -5.62 -2.00 -17.84
CA ALA A 72 -6.03 -2.57 -19.12
C ALA A 72 -6.50 -1.51 -20.14
N ALA A 73 -7.31 -0.53 -19.73
CA ALA A 73 -7.72 0.57 -20.60
C ALA A 73 -6.51 1.42 -21.04
N LEU A 74 -5.56 1.70 -20.13
CA LEU A 74 -4.33 2.41 -20.46
C LEU A 74 -3.48 1.67 -21.51
N PHE A 75 -3.37 0.35 -21.41
CA PHE A 75 -2.65 -0.43 -22.42
C PHE A 75 -3.43 -0.54 -23.74
N GLY A 76 -4.76 -0.56 -23.70
CA GLY A 76 -5.60 -0.56 -24.91
C GLY A 76 -5.55 0.75 -25.70
N ASP A 77 -5.44 1.89 -25.00
CA ASP A 77 -5.34 3.21 -25.62
C ASP A 77 -3.88 3.60 -25.99
N SER A 78 -2.92 2.76 -25.63
CA SER A 78 -1.50 3.00 -25.84
C SER A 78 -1.13 2.99 -27.34
N PRO A 79 -0.15 3.81 -27.79
CA PRO A 79 0.42 3.73 -29.14
C PRO A 79 0.94 2.34 -29.52
N PHE A 80 1.23 1.49 -28.53
CA PHE A 80 1.70 0.12 -28.72
C PHE A 80 0.58 -0.90 -28.91
N ALA A 81 -0.68 -0.53 -28.67
CA ALA A 81 -1.83 -1.44 -28.82
C ALA A 81 -2.05 -1.92 -30.27
N ARG A 82 -1.53 -1.18 -31.26
CA ARG A 82 -1.64 -1.51 -32.69
C ARG A 82 -0.38 -2.18 -33.25
N MET A 83 0.58 -2.52 -32.41
CA MET A 83 1.81 -3.16 -32.87
C MET A 83 1.59 -4.67 -32.89
N ASP A 84 1.06 -5.17 -34.01
CA ASP A 84 0.82 -6.61 -34.24
C ASP A 84 2.12 -7.41 -34.43
N SER A 85 3.29 -6.75 -34.44
CA SER A 85 4.58 -7.38 -34.71
C SER A 85 5.25 -7.88 -33.42
N PHE A 86 4.68 -8.93 -32.83
CA PHE A 86 5.37 -9.84 -31.91
C PHE A 86 5.68 -11.15 -32.62
N ASP A 87 6.30 -11.09 -33.80
CA ASP A 87 6.73 -12.28 -34.54
C ASP A 87 8.04 -12.88 -33.99
N GLU A 88 8.67 -12.19 -33.02
CA GLU A 88 9.81 -12.75 -32.30
C GLU A 88 9.29 -13.62 -31.16
N LYS A 89 9.39 -14.94 -31.36
CA LYS A 89 9.19 -15.94 -30.31
C LYS A 89 9.92 -15.46 -29.05
N PRO A 90 9.29 -15.42 -27.86
CA PRO A 90 10.00 -15.06 -26.65
C PRO A 90 11.19 -16.01 -26.54
N VAL A 91 12.39 -15.47 -26.73
CA VAL A 91 13.62 -16.18 -26.44
C VAL A 91 13.55 -16.38 -24.94
N ARG A 92 13.05 -17.56 -24.54
CA ARG A 92 13.35 -18.09 -23.22
C ARG A 92 14.86 -18.20 -23.21
N GLU A 93 15.52 -17.18 -22.68
CA GLU A 93 16.91 -17.31 -22.28
C GLU A 93 16.90 -18.51 -21.37
N HIS A 94 17.44 -19.62 -21.89
CA HIS A 94 17.56 -20.86 -21.17
C HIS A 94 18.19 -20.47 -19.84
N ALA A 95 17.45 -20.65 -18.75
CA ALA A 95 18.00 -20.53 -17.42
C ALA A 95 19.25 -21.39 -17.44
N SER A 96 20.41 -20.73 -17.43
CA SER A 96 21.71 -21.39 -17.42
C SER A 96 21.62 -22.40 -16.30
N PHE A 97 21.61 -23.67 -16.71
CA PHE A 97 21.56 -24.81 -15.83
C PHE A 97 22.68 -24.59 -14.83
N ARG A 98 22.34 -24.26 -13.58
CA ARG A 98 23.32 -24.19 -12.52
C ARG A 98 23.82 -25.62 -12.38
N GLU A 99 25.02 -25.87 -12.90
CA GLU A 99 25.77 -27.11 -12.67
C GLU A 99 25.66 -27.45 -11.18
N PRO A 100 25.20 -28.66 -10.82
CA PRO A 100 25.17 -29.07 -9.43
C PRO A 100 26.60 -29.09 -8.91
N LEU A 101 26.83 -28.44 -7.77
CA LEU A 101 28.09 -28.62 -7.05
C LEU A 101 28.11 -30.08 -6.54
N GLU A 102 28.90 -30.91 -7.20
CA GLU A 102 29.27 -32.23 -6.70
C GLU A 102 29.98 -32.05 -5.36
N PHE A 103 29.41 -32.63 -4.30
CA PHE A 103 29.98 -32.66 -2.95
C PHE A 103 30.97 -33.83 -2.81
#